data_AF-A0A2V9PBV3-F1
#
_entry.id   AF-A0A2V9PBV3-F1
#
_cell.length_a   1.000
_cell.length_b   1.000
_cell.length_c   1.000
_cell.angle_alpha   90.00
_cell.angle_beta   90.00
_cell.angle_gamma   90.00
#
_symmetry.space_group_name_H-M   'P 1'
#
loop_
_entity.id
_entity.type
_entity.pdbx_description
1 polymer ?
#
loop_
_entity_poly.entity_id
_entity_poly.type
_entity_poly.pdbx_seq_one_letter_code
_entity_poly.pdbx_strand_id
1 'polypeptide(L)'
;MSPATIVVRLTPSLVAGYNTYGFDESGNFSELGRINKNDLPGKEFWLGGEMVRKMAAGERQRLEGEGVKLYENPQRLLADVTGAFLG
;
A
#
# COMPACT_ATOMS: atom_id res chain seq x y z
N MET A 1 -2.04 -8.97 18.09
CA MET A 1 -1.17 -9.42 16.99
C MET A 1 -1.30 -8.43 15.84
N SER A 2 -0.20 -7.98 15.25
CA SER A 2 -0.22 -7.10 14.07
C SER A 2 0.11 -7.95 12.83
N PRO A 3 -0.52 -7.72 11.67
CA PRO A 3 -0.18 -8.45 10.45
C PRO A 3 1.29 -8.22 10.07
N ALA A 4 1.93 -9.21 9.43
CA ALA A 4 3.32 -9.06 8.98
C ALA A 4 3.46 -7.94 7.93
N THR A 5 2.50 -7.89 6.99
CA THR A 5 2.37 -6.88 5.93
C THR A 5 0.90 -6.50 5.79
N ILE A 6 0.64 -5.24 5.47
CA ILE A 6 -0.71 -4.74 5.18
C ILE A 6 -0.66 -3.80 3.97
N VAL A 7 -1.65 -3.91 3.09
CA VAL A 7 -1.88 -2.97 2.00
C VAL A 7 -3.31 -2.49 2.12
N VAL A 8 -3.48 -1.17 2.16
CA VAL A 8 -4.79 -0.54 2.15
C VAL A 8 -4.86 0.33 0.92
N ARG A 9 -5.91 0.16 0.13
CA ARG A 9 -6.28 1.09 -0.93
C ARG A 9 -7.62 1.71 -0.58
N LEU A 10 -7.67 3.04 -0.44
CA LEU A 10 -8.91 3.78 -0.29
C LEU A 10 -9.14 4.60 -1.55
N THR A 11 -10.23 4.32 -2.25
CA THR A 11 -10.59 4.98 -3.50
C THR A 11 -12.10 5.27 -3.53
N PRO A 12 -12.54 6.40 -4.10
CA PRO A 12 -13.96 6.70 -4.26
C PRO A 12 -14.63 5.88 -5.39
N SER A 13 -13.86 5.09 -6.14
CA SER A 13 -14.34 4.36 -7.33
C SER A 13 -14.53 2.87 -7.08
N LEU A 14 -15.43 2.24 -7.84
CA LEU A 14 -15.57 0.78 -7.87
C LEU A 14 -14.29 0.15 -8.44
N VAL A 15 -13.69 -0.73 -7.65
CA VAL A 15 -12.47 -1.44 -8.02
C VAL A 15 -12.84 -2.74 -8.73
N ALA A 16 -12.93 -2.71 -10.07
CA ALA A 16 -12.99 -3.93 -10.88
C ALA A 16 -11.58 -4.36 -11.31
N GLY A 17 -11.34 -5.67 -11.44
CA GLY A 17 -10.11 -6.21 -12.03
C GLY A 17 -8.92 -6.43 -11.08
N TYR A 18 -9.14 -6.40 -9.76
CA TYR A 18 -8.12 -6.81 -8.78
C TYR A 18 -8.16 -8.30 -8.51
N ASN A 19 -6.98 -8.88 -8.29
CA ASN A 19 -6.90 -10.16 -7.59
C ASN A 19 -7.44 -9.95 -6.16
N THR A 20 -8.43 -10.75 -5.77
CA THR A 20 -9.15 -10.65 -4.49
C THR A 20 -8.21 -10.73 -3.28
N TYR A 21 -7.06 -11.38 -3.42
CA TYR A 21 -6.05 -11.48 -2.37
C TYR A 21 -4.93 -10.44 -2.47
N GLY A 22 -4.62 -9.97 -3.69
CA GLY A 22 -3.58 -8.96 -3.97
C GLY A 22 -2.13 -9.40 -3.78
N PHE A 23 -1.87 -10.39 -2.92
CA PHE A 23 -0.55 -10.97 -2.70
C PHE A 23 -0.36 -12.28 -3.47
N ASP A 24 0.86 -12.55 -3.90
CA ASP A 24 1.26 -13.87 -4.43
C ASP A 24 1.69 -14.84 -3.30
N GLU A 25 2.01 -16.08 -3.68
CA GLU A 25 2.48 -17.13 -2.75
C GLU A 25 3.81 -16.77 -2.07
N SER A 26 4.56 -15.82 -2.64
CA SER A 26 5.81 -15.30 -2.07
C SER A 26 5.59 -14.08 -1.17
N GLY A 27 4.35 -13.62 -1.00
CA GLY A 27 3.99 -12.45 -0.20
C GLY A 27 4.26 -11.11 -0.90
N ASN A 28 4.45 -11.10 -2.23
CA ASN A 28 4.60 -9.86 -2.99
C ASN A 28 3.25 -9.32 -3.45
N PHE A 29 3.14 -8.00 -3.52
CA PHE A 29 1.96 -7.34 -4.06
C PHE A 29 2.16 -7.06 -5.55
N SER A 30 1.47 -7.82 -6.41
CA SER A 30 1.70 -7.78 -7.87
C SER A 30 1.37 -6.42 -8.50
N GLU A 31 0.50 -5.65 -7.86
CA GLU A 31 0.03 -4.35 -8.35
C GLU A 31 0.98 -3.19 -8.00
N LEU A 32 2.08 -3.45 -7.26
CA LEU A 32 3.04 -2.42 -6.83
C LEU A 32 3.64 -1.64 -8.02
N GLY A 33 3.93 -2.34 -9.12
CA GLY A 33 4.47 -1.74 -10.34
C GLY A 33 3.45 -0.89 -11.12
N ARG A 34 2.16 -1.11 -10.88
CA ARG A 34 1.07 -0.35 -11.49
C ARG A 34 0.76 0.95 -10.75
N ILE A 35 1.36 1.16 -9.57
CA ILE A 35 1.25 2.42 -8.83
C ILE A 35 2.01 3.51 -9.56
N ASN A 36 1.25 4.36 -10.25
CA ASN A 36 1.71 5.55 -10.94
C ASN A 36 0.50 6.42 -11.33
N LYS A 37 0.75 7.70 -11.66
CA LYS A 37 -0.28 8.66 -12.09
C LYS A 37 -1.17 8.26 -13.28
N ASN A 38 -0.76 7.29 -14.11
CA ASN A 38 -1.49 6.90 -15.32
C ASN A 38 -2.33 5.63 -15.14
N ASP A 39 -2.21 4.90 -14.03
CA ASP A 39 -2.93 3.65 -13.77
C ASP A 39 -3.51 3.64 -12.35
N LEU A 40 -2.69 3.36 -11.34
CA LEU A 40 -3.11 3.33 -9.94
C LEU A 40 -2.57 4.55 -9.18
N PRO A 41 -3.42 5.54 -8.80
CA PRO A 41 -2.95 6.73 -8.11
C PRO A 41 -2.33 6.40 -6.75
N GLY A 42 -1.06 6.74 -6.55
CA GLY A 42 -0.32 6.38 -5.33
C GLY A 42 -0.93 6.95 -4.04
N LYS A 43 -1.59 8.12 -4.11
CA LYS A 43 -2.29 8.75 -2.98
C LYS A 43 -3.41 7.89 -2.38
N GLU A 44 -3.89 6.90 -3.11
CA GLU A 44 -4.90 5.95 -2.64
C GLU A 44 -4.29 4.81 -1.82
N PHE A 45 -2.96 4.71 -1.72
CA PHE A 45 -2.29 3.54 -1.14
C PHE A 45 -1.58 3.85 0.18
N TRP A 46 -1.75 2.92 1.12
CA TRP A 46 -0.97 2.78 2.32
C TRP A 46 -0.33 1.39 2.34
N LEU A 47 0.99 1.32 2.44
CA LEU A 47 1.74 0.07 2.53
C LEU A 47 2.39 -0.03 3.91
N GLY A 48 2.30 -1.20 4.52
CA GLY A 48 2.73 -1.41 5.90
C GLY A 48 3.48 -2.70 6.13
N GLY A 49 4.41 -2.68 7.08
CA GLY A 49 5.03 -3.87 7.64
C GLY A 49 6.27 -4.35 6.89
N GLU A 50 6.37 -5.66 6.74
CA GLU A 50 7.58 -6.33 6.25
C GLU A 50 7.93 -5.94 4.82
N MET A 51 6.93 -5.73 3.98
CA MET A 51 7.13 -5.22 2.62
C MET A 51 7.90 -3.90 2.60
N VAL A 52 7.54 -2.95 3.46
CA VAL A 52 8.21 -1.64 3.53
C VAL A 52 9.61 -1.79 4.13
N ARG A 53 9.79 -2.65 5.13
CA ARG A 53 11.10 -2.91 5.76
C ARG A 53 12.10 -3.57 4.80
N LYS A 54 11.62 -4.42 3.90
CA LYS A 54 12.44 -5.13 2.90
C LYS A 54 12.50 -4.42 1.54
N MET A 55 11.80 -3.29 1.39
CA MET A 55 11.74 -2.55 0.15
C MET A 55 13.10 -1.94 -0.20
N ALA A 56 13.51 -2.07 -1.46
CA ALA A 56 14.70 -1.41 -1.96
C ALA A 56 14.54 0.12 -1.89
N ALA A 57 15.60 0.83 -1.57
CA ALA A 57 15.55 2.29 -1.38
C ALA A 57 15.04 3.06 -2.61
N GLY A 58 15.39 2.61 -3.83
CA GLY A 58 14.89 3.22 -5.07
C GLY A 58 13.39 3.04 -5.26
N GLU A 59 12.85 1.87 -4.91
CA GLU A 59 11.41 1.60 -5.00
C GLU A 59 10.63 2.38 -3.94
N ARG A 60 11.21 2.52 -2.74
CA ARG A 60 10.66 3.37 -1.68
C ARG A 60 10.53 4.82 -2.13
N GLN A 61 11.60 5.39 -2.68
CA GLN A 61 11.60 6.76 -3.21
C GLN A 61 10.59 6.94 -4.36
N ARG A 62 10.49 5.96 -5.25
CA ARG A 62 9.52 5.97 -6.34
C ARG A 62 8.09 6.07 -5.81
N LEU A 63 7.72 5.19 -4.87
CA LEU A 63 6.38 5.13 -4.31
C LEU A 63 6.05 6.38 -3.46
N GLU A 64 7.00 6.87 -2.68
CA GLU A 64 6.87 8.15 -1.96
C GLU A 64 6.64 9.31 -2.94
N GLY A 65 7.32 9.32 -4.09
CA GLY A 65 7.11 10.29 -5.17
C GLY A 65 5.72 10.24 -5.82
N GLU A 66 5.10 9.07 -5.88
CA GLU A 66 3.70 8.88 -6.33
C GLU A 66 2.66 9.21 -5.23
N GLY A 67 3.11 9.56 -4.02
CA GLY A 67 2.27 9.92 -2.89
C GLY A 67 1.75 8.74 -2.06
N VAL A 68 2.37 7.56 -2.21
CA VAL A 68 2.06 6.39 -1.38
C VAL A 68 2.53 6.62 0.05
N LYS A 69 1.70 6.24 1.03
CA LYS A 69 2.08 6.34 2.44
C LYS A 69 2.70 5.02 2.91
N LEU A 70 3.96 5.08 3.33
CA LEU A 70 4.75 3.90 3.71
C LEU A 70 4.98 3.84 5.22
N TYR A 71 4.73 2.68 5.81
CA TYR A 71 4.86 2.47 7.25
C TYR A 71 5.62 1.18 7.56
N GLU A 72 6.73 1.28 8.28
CA GLU A 72 7.42 0.06 8.75
C GLU A 72 6.64 -0.67 9.85
N ASN A 73 5.76 0.04 10.56
CA ASN A 73 4.86 -0.51 11.57
C ASN A 73 3.40 -0.51 11.06
N PRO A 74 2.78 -1.69 10.85
CA PRO A 74 1.39 -1.81 10.41
C PRO A 74 0.37 -1.18 11.36
N GLN A 75 0.65 -1.11 12.67
CA GLN A 75 -0.24 -0.45 13.63
C GLN A 75 -0.29 1.06 13.42
N ARG A 76 0.84 1.69 13.06
CA ARG A 76 0.85 3.11 12.70
C ARG A 76 0.07 3.37 11.42
N LEU A 77 0.21 2.49 10.43
CA LEU A 77 -0.62 2.55 9.23
C LEU A 77 -2.11 2.50 9.58
N LEU A 78 -2.52 1.53 10.40
CA LEU A 78 -3.93 1.39 10.78
C LEU A 78 -4.46 2.63 11.50
N ALA A 79 -3.66 3.23 12.39
CA ALA A 79 -4.03 4.48 13.05
C ALA A 79 -4.18 5.63 12.06
N ASP A 80 -3.26 5.79 11.10
CA ASP A 80 -3.35 6.84 10.06
C ASP A 80 -4.53 6.63 9.11
N VAL A 81 -4.76 5.39 8.66
CA VAL A 81 -5.92 5.03 7.83
C VAL A 81 -7.23 5.32 8.58
N THR A 82 -7.28 5.01 9.87
CA THR A 82 -8.45 5.27 10.72
C THR A 82 -8.76 6.77 10.77
N GLY A 83 -7.77 7.61 11.07
CA GLY A 83 -7.96 9.06 11.08
C GLY A 83 -8.30 9.63 9.69
N ALA A 84 -7.72 9.08 8.63
CA ALA A 84 -8.02 9.51 7.26
C ALA A 84 -9.45 9.15 6.79
N PHE A 85 -10.04 8.08 7.34
CA PHE A 85 -11.35 7.58 6.90
C PHE A 85 -12.51 7.92 7.84
N LEU A 86 -12.29 7.86 9.16
CA LEU A 86 -13.36 8.01 10.15
C LEU A 86 -13.47 9.42 10.75
N GLY A 87 -12.42 10.26 10.66
CA GLY A 87 -12.37 11.56 11.32
C GLY A 87 -12.05 11.46 12.80
#